data_AF-A0A4Q1F7Y8-F1
#
_entry.id   AF-A0A4Q1F7Y8-F1
#
_cell.length_a   1.000
_cell.length_b   1.000
_cell.length_c   1.000
_cell.angle_alpha   90.00
_cell.angle_beta   90.00
_cell.angle_gamma   90.00
#
_symmetry.space_group_name_H-M   'P 1'
#
loop_
_entity.id
_entity.type
_entity.pdbx_description
1 polymer ?
#
loop_
_entity_poly.entity_id
_entity_poly.type
_entity_poly.pdbx_seq_one_letter_code
_entity_poly.pdbx_strand_id
1 'polypeptide(L)'
;MKKIIIMLGIIAVSVSSCSDYIEEESRSYVPADATYKTASGFQLLVNTNYAWLKGIYGGNPWLFEAGTDMYAEGRGPEPAGLSQYTLLIPSSDNVADLYNPCYQLIQAVNKTIHFSTITEQTSILNAQVGEARFLRAQAYFLLVQTYGGVPVVNDYISTPILSFTRNSAEEVYTQIIGDLDFALANVGTAAYSSAGKVNKRAVNDLLAKVYLTRGYETFGKADDFTKAASYADAAIAGQTLAIAFDQLFKPGNDLNAETIFSVQYDKASTSTDPTKLGNNQFYYFSSYLGGAETGAPLRSYNL
;
A
#
# COMPACT_ATOMS: atom_id res chain seq x y z
N MET A 1 -67.69 16.49 33.44
CA MET A 1 -66.30 16.71 33.92
C MET A 1 -65.52 15.41 34.08
N LYS A 2 -66.03 14.37 34.77
CA LYS A 2 -65.33 13.05 34.88
C LYS A 2 -64.96 12.40 33.52
N LYS A 3 -65.83 12.51 32.51
CA LYS A 3 -65.56 11.97 31.15
C LYS A 3 -64.46 12.74 30.39
N ILE A 4 -64.28 14.03 30.67
CA ILE A 4 -63.24 14.87 30.04
C ILE A 4 -61.88 14.56 30.65
N ILE A 5 -61.82 14.33 31.97
CA ILE A 5 -60.58 13.97 32.67
C ILE A 5 -60.07 12.58 32.22
N ILE A 6 -60.98 11.61 32.00
CA ILE A 6 -60.62 10.28 31.49
C ILE A 6 -60.09 10.37 30.04
N MET A 7 -60.68 11.23 29.20
CA MET A 7 -60.25 11.42 27.82
C MET A 7 -58.88 12.13 27.71
N LEU A 8 -58.60 13.09 28.60
CA LEU A 8 -57.28 13.71 28.72
C LEU A 8 -56.21 12.75 29.25
N GLY A 9 -56.57 11.84 30.17
CA GLY A 9 -55.65 10.80 30.66
C GLY A 9 -55.23 9.80 29.59
N ILE A 10 -56.15 9.42 28.69
CA ILE A 10 -55.85 8.49 27.58
C ILE A 10 -54.94 9.13 26.52
N ILE A 11 -55.12 10.42 26.24
CA ILE A 11 -54.28 11.17 25.28
C ILE A 11 -52.85 11.38 25.83
N ALA A 12 -52.69 11.53 27.15
CA ALA A 12 -51.38 11.68 27.78
C ALA A 12 -50.51 10.40 27.73
N VAL A 13 -51.13 9.21 27.63
CA VAL A 13 -50.40 7.93 27.52
C VAL A 13 -49.99 7.63 26.07
N SER A 14 -50.64 8.24 25.07
CA SER A 14 -50.32 8.03 23.66
C SER A 14 -49.11 8.81 23.13
N VAL A 15 -48.48 9.65 23.95
CA VAL A 15 -47.28 10.44 23.59
C VAL A 15 -45.97 9.92 24.22
N SER A 16 -45.99 8.77 24.89
CA SER A 16 -44.75 8.09 25.29
C SER A 16 -44.16 7.31 24.11
N SER A 17 -43.58 8.05 23.16
CA SER A 17 -42.72 7.47 22.13
C SER A 17 -41.44 6.95 22.82
N CYS A 18 -41.20 5.64 22.82
CA CYS A 18 -39.90 5.08 23.16
C CYS A 18 -38.88 5.57 22.12
N SER A 19 -38.06 6.56 22.48
CA SER A 19 -36.95 7.04 21.64
C SER A 19 -35.88 5.97 21.42
N ASP A 20 -35.81 4.98 22.31
CA ASP A 20 -34.64 4.08 22.40
C ASP A 20 -34.87 2.71 21.71
N TYR A 21 -36.01 2.49 21.06
CA TYR A 21 -36.34 1.20 20.43
C TYR A 21 -35.77 1.05 19.01
N ILE A 22 -35.35 2.15 18.37
CA ILE A 22 -34.77 2.14 17.01
C ILE A 22 -33.38 2.79 17.03
N GLU A 23 -32.53 2.37 17.97
CA GLU A 23 -31.08 2.55 17.85
C GLU A 23 -30.50 1.18 17.49
N GLU A 24 -30.42 0.87 16.18
CA GLU A 24 -29.73 -0.32 15.71
C GLU A 24 -28.22 -0.16 15.93
N GLU A 25 -27.70 -0.72 17.01
CA GLU A 25 -26.26 -0.94 17.12
C GLU A 25 -25.83 -1.98 16.07
N SER A 26 -25.21 -1.51 14.99
CA SER A 26 -24.57 -2.39 14.03
C SER A 26 -23.43 -3.14 14.71
N ARG A 27 -23.69 -4.39 15.12
CA ARG A 27 -22.68 -5.28 15.74
C ARG A 27 -21.53 -5.66 14.79
N SER A 28 -21.69 -5.37 13.50
CA SER A 28 -20.67 -5.53 12.46
C SER A 28 -19.83 -4.26 12.27
N TYR A 29 -20.28 -3.12 12.79
CA TYR A 29 -19.59 -1.84 12.72
C TYR A 29 -18.83 -1.61 14.02
N VAL A 30 -17.52 -1.79 14.00
CA VAL A 30 -16.68 -1.34 15.12
C VAL A 30 -16.44 0.15 14.91
N PRO A 31 -16.86 1.04 15.84
CA PRO A 31 -16.63 2.47 15.68
C PRO A 31 -15.13 2.72 15.50
N ALA A 32 -14.77 3.33 14.37
CA ALA A 32 -13.38 3.60 14.02
C ALA A 32 -12.67 4.37 15.15
N ASP A 33 -13.38 5.32 15.73
CA ASP A 33 -12.97 6.10 16.89
C ASP A 33 -12.72 5.27 18.14
N ALA A 34 -13.56 4.27 18.44
CA ALA A 34 -13.36 3.43 19.63
C ALA A 34 -12.19 2.44 19.44
N THR A 35 -11.97 1.99 18.21
CA THR A 35 -10.95 0.96 17.90
C THR A 35 -9.57 1.57 17.79
N TYR A 36 -9.41 2.58 16.93
CA TYR A 36 -8.11 3.08 16.52
C TYR A 36 -7.49 4.07 17.51
N LYS A 37 -8.24 4.47 18.54
CA LYS A 37 -7.71 5.27 19.65
C LYS A 37 -6.79 4.48 20.60
N THR A 38 -6.77 3.15 20.51
CA THR A 38 -5.87 2.29 21.31
C THR A 38 -4.59 1.97 20.54
N ALA A 39 -3.49 1.71 21.25
CA ALA A 39 -2.23 1.31 20.60
C ALA A 39 -2.38 0.04 19.74
N SER A 40 -3.16 -0.94 20.18
CA SER A 40 -3.42 -2.18 19.44
C SER A 40 -4.29 -1.96 18.20
N GLY A 41 -5.32 -1.12 18.31
CA GLY A 41 -6.13 -0.72 17.16
C GLY A 41 -5.35 0.09 16.13
N PHE A 42 -4.45 0.97 16.58
CA PHE A 42 -3.56 1.71 15.70
C PHE A 42 -2.58 0.79 14.97
N GLN A 43 -2.00 -0.19 15.67
CA GLN A 43 -1.16 -1.23 15.06
C GLN A 43 -1.90 -1.97 13.93
N LEU A 44 -3.21 -2.22 14.08
CA LEU A 44 -4.01 -2.86 13.03
C LEU A 44 -4.14 -1.97 11.77
N LEU A 45 -4.27 -0.65 11.92
CA LEU A 45 -4.25 0.28 10.77
C LEU A 45 -2.92 0.20 10.02
N VAL A 46 -1.80 0.21 10.76
CA VAL A 46 -0.46 0.10 10.18
C VAL A 46 -0.32 -1.22 9.41
N ASN A 47 -0.73 -2.34 9.99
CA ASN A 47 -0.71 -3.65 9.32
C ASN A 47 -1.61 -3.67 8.07
N THR A 48 -2.75 -2.99 8.11
CA THR A 48 -3.65 -2.86 6.95
C THR A 48 -2.98 -2.13 5.79
N ASN A 49 -2.18 -1.09 6.07
CA ASN A 49 -1.43 -0.38 5.03
C ASN A 49 -0.45 -1.32 4.31
N TYR A 50 0.26 -2.20 5.03
CA TYR A 50 1.12 -3.20 4.41
C TYR A 50 0.33 -4.20 3.54
N ALA A 51 -0.87 -4.60 3.99
CA ALA A 51 -1.70 -5.55 3.26
C ALA A 51 -2.14 -5.00 1.88
N TRP A 52 -2.36 -3.69 1.77
CA TRP A 52 -2.72 -3.04 0.50
C TRP A 52 -1.65 -3.16 -0.59
N LEU A 53 -0.38 -3.39 -0.24
CA LEU A 53 0.67 -3.66 -1.22
C LEU A 53 0.37 -4.89 -2.09
N LYS A 54 -0.37 -5.87 -1.58
CA LYS A 54 -0.79 -7.04 -2.36
C LYS A 54 -1.68 -6.66 -3.55
N GLY A 55 -2.48 -5.60 -3.41
CA GLY A 55 -3.28 -5.06 -4.51
C GLY A 55 -2.45 -4.43 -5.62
N ILE A 56 -1.28 -3.87 -5.27
CA ILE A 56 -0.34 -3.27 -6.23
C ILE A 56 0.51 -4.34 -6.93
N TYR A 57 1.11 -5.25 -6.16
CA TYR A 57 2.14 -6.17 -6.69
C TYR A 57 1.66 -7.60 -6.96
N GLY A 58 0.50 -7.99 -6.43
CA GLY A 58 0.02 -9.37 -6.47
C GLY A 58 -0.85 -9.72 -7.66
N GLY A 59 -1.66 -8.76 -8.14
CA GLY A 59 -2.68 -9.02 -9.17
C GLY A 59 -2.11 -9.10 -10.58
N ASN A 60 -1.50 -8.00 -11.03
CA ASN A 60 -1.09 -7.78 -12.41
C ASN A 60 0.42 -7.46 -12.49
N PRO A 61 1.31 -8.43 -12.17
CA PRO A 61 2.75 -8.17 -12.14
C PRO A 61 3.35 -7.83 -13.51
N TRP A 62 2.67 -8.19 -14.60
CA TRP A 62 3.02 -7.76 -15.96
C TRP A 62 3.08 -6.23 -16.11
N LEU A 63 2.35 -5.45 -15.30
CA LEU A 63 2.37 -3.98 -15.34
C LEU A 63 3.77 -3.37 -15.15
N PHE A 64 4.67 -4.10 -14.49
CA PHE A 64 6.00 -3.60 -14.15
C PHE A 64 7.07 -3.95 -15.20
N GLU A 65 6.77 -4.85 -16.14
CA GLU A 65 7.76 -5.38 -17.10
C GLU A 65 7.27 -5.36 -18.56
N ALA A 66 5.95 -5.39 -18.79
CA ALA A 66 5.37 -5.35 -20.13
C ALA A 66 5.66 -4.00 -20.82
N GLY A 67 5.69 -4.02 -22.16
CA GLY A 67 6.09 -2.84 -22.95
C GLY A 67 7.61 -2.66 -23.08
N THR A 68 8.40 -3.55 -22.48
CA THR A 68 9.87 -3.57 -22.63
C THR A 68 10.32 -4.65 -23.61
N ASP A 69 11.60 -4.62 -23.99
CA ASP A 69 12.26 -5.68 -24.77
C ASP A 69 12.64 -6.91 -23.93
N MET A 70 12.39 -6.86 -22.62
CA MET A 70 12.71 -7.92 -21.65
C MET A 70 11.52 -8.80 -21.28
N TYR A 71 10.30 -8.43 -21.68
CA TYR A 71 9.07 -9.18 -21.45
C TYR A 71 8.41 -9.57 -22.77
N ALA A 72 7.92 -10.80 -22.85
CA ALA A 72 7.08 -11.25 -23.94
C ALA A 72 5.79 -11.83 -23.37
N GLU A 73 4.67 -11.44 -23.97
CA GLU A 73 3.34 -11.93 -23.63
C GLU A 73 3.28 -13.46 -23.71
N GLY A 74 2.58 -14.05 -22.74
CA GLY A 74 2.38 -15.50 -22.68
C GLY A 74 1.23 -15.97 -23.57
N ARG A 75 0.54 -17.03 -23.15
CA ARG A 75 -0.63 -17.55 -23.86
C ARG A 75 -1.85 -16.62 -23.77
N GLY A 76 -2.05 -15.99 -22.60
CA GLY A 76 -3.11 -15.02 -22.40
C GLY A 76 -2.61 -13.64 -22.82
N PRO A 77 -3.29 -12.94 -23.74
CA PRO A 77 -2.82 -11.63 -24.17
C PRO A 77 -2.98 -10.59 -23.07
N GLU A 78 -1.95 -9.78 -22.86
CA GLU A 78 -2.02 -8.57 -22.08
C GLU A 78 -2.73 -7.43 -22.86
N PRO A 79 -3.19 -6.37 -22.16
CA PRO A 79 -3.78 -5.22 -22.83
C PRO A 79 -2.79 -4.53 -23.76
N ALA A 80 -2.99 -4.67 -25.08
CA ALA A 80 -2.09 -4.15 -26.13
C ALA A 80 -1.78 -2.64 -26.02
N GLY A 81 -2.65 -1.85 -25.39
CA GLY A 81 -2.37 -0.44 -25.09
C GLY A 81 -1.20 -0.23 -24.12
N LEU A 82 -1.03 -1.13 -23.15
CA LEU A 82 0.04 -1.05 -22.15
C LEU A 82 1.21 -1.98 -22.45
N SER A 83 0.96 -3.15 -23.05
CA SER A 83 2.01 -4.14 -23.33
C SER A 83 2.74 -3.93 -24.65
N GLN A 84 2.08 -3.30 -25.64
CA GLN A 84 2.63 -3.11 -26.99
C GLN A 84 2.64 -1.65 -27.43
N TYR A 85 2.02 -0.75 -26.66
CA TYR A 85 1.85 0.68 -26.98
C TYR A 85 1.16 0.96 -28.33
N THR A 86 0.28 0.07 -28.79
CA THR A 86 -0.40 0.20 -30.09
C THR A 86 -1.84 0.70 -29.99
N LEU A 87 -2.54 0.40 -28.89
CA LEU A 87 -3.98 0.64 -28.73
C LEU A 87 -4.36 1.47 -27.50
N LEU A 88 -3.42 2.26 -26.96
CA LEU A 88 -3.67 3.05 -25.75
C LEU A 88 -4.62 4.21 -26.05
N ILE A 89 -5.74 4.26 -25.33
CA ILE A 89 -6.71 5.36 -25.41
C ILE A 89 -7.07 5.85 -24.00
N PRO A 90 -7.60 7.09 -23.86
CA PRO A 90 -7.92 7.66 -22.54
C PRO A 90 -8.94 6.86 -21.71
N SER A 91 -9.78 6.04 -22.36
CA SER A 91 -10.78 5.18 -21.71
C SER A 91 -10.33 3.73 -21.56
N SER A 92 -9.03 3.43 -21.71
CA SER A 92 -8.51 2.08 -21.48
C SER A 92 -8.59 1.73 -19.99
N ASP A 93 -9.47 0.80 -19.63
CA ASP A 93 -9.72 0.44 -18.22
C ASP A 93 -8.45 -0.02 -17.49
N ASN A 94 -7.51 -0.67 -18.19
CA ASN A 94 -6.27 -1.19 -17.60
C ASN A 94 -5.31 -0.10 -17.10
N VAL A 95 -5.49 1.14 -17.53
CA VAL A 95 -4.77 2.29 -16.96
C VAL A 95 -5.08 2.42 -15.47
N ALA A 96 -6.26 1.96 -15.03
CA ALA A 96 -6.67 1.98 -13.63
C ALA A 96 -6.06 0.84 -12.78
N ASP A 97 -5.42 -0.16 -13.40
CA ASP A 97 -4.93 -1.36 -12.71
C ASP A 97 -3.79 -1.04 -11.72
N LEU A 98 -2.98 -0.02 -12.00
CA LEU A 98 -1.99 0.52 -11.04
C LEU A 98 -2.54 1.71 -10.26
N TYR A 99 -3.29 2.59 -10.93
CA TYR A 99 -3.82 3.82 -10.34
C TYR A 99 -4.70 3.55 -9.11
N ASN A 100 -5.68 2.64 -9.24
CA ASN A 100 -6.66 2.40 -8.18
C ASN A 100 -6.02 1.79 -6.93
N PRO A 101 -5.21 0.71 -7.00
CA PRO A 101 -4.54 0.17 -5.81
C PRO A 101 -3.61 1.16 -5.11
N CYS A 102 -2.91 2.02 -5.88
CA CYS A 102 -2.08 3.07 -5.29
C CYS A 102 -2.92 4.08 -4.49
N TYR A 103 -4.04 4.56 -5.04
CA TYR A 103 -4.91 5.49 -4.31
C TYR A 103 -5.66 4.84 -3.14
N GLN A 104 -5.95 3.54 -3.20
CA GLN A 104 -6.46 2.79 -2.06
C GLN A 104 -5.45 2.75 -0.91
N LEU A 105 -4.18 2.48 -1.22
CA LEU A 105 -3.09 2.54 -0.23
C LEU A 105 -2.90 3.97 0.33
N ILE A 106 -2.88 4.99 -0.54
CA ILE A 106 -2.77 6.40 -0.12
C ILE A 106 -3.88 6.76 0.87
N GLN A 107 -5.12 6.41 0.56
CA GLN A 107 -6.28 6.65 1.43
C GLN A 107 -6.18 5.90 2.77
N ALA A 108 -5.68 4.66 2.76
CA ALA A 108 -5.44 3.88 3.98
C ALA A 108 -4.35 4.50 4.88
N VAL A 109 -3.27 5.00 4.27
CA VAL A 109 -2.22 5.74 4.99
C VAL A 109 -2.75 7.06 5.53
N ASN A 110 -3.53 7.82 4.75
CA ASN A 110 -4.13 9.08 5.22
C ASN A 110 -5.04 8.85 6.43
N LYS A 111 -5.84 7.76 6.40
CA LYS A 111 -6.61 7.33 7.57
C LYS A 111 -5.70 7.05 8.77
N THR A 112 -4.59 6.36 8.57
CA THR A 112 -3.61 6.08 9.64
C THR A 112 -3.01 7.36 10.22
N ILE A 113 -2.60 8.31 9.38
CA ILE A 113 -2.07 9.61 9.81
C ILE A 113 -3.14 10.43 10.56
N HIS A 114 -4.39 10.38 10.10
CA HIS A 114 -5.49 11.04 10.81
C HIS A 114 -5.65 10.47 12.23
N PHE A 115 -5.75 9.16 12.37
CA PHE A 115 -5.92 8.51 13.68
C PHE A 115 -4.69 8.64 14.58
N SER A 116 -3.47 8.85 14.05
CA SER A 116 -2.29 9.05 14.90
C SER A 116 -2.37 10.31 15.76
N THR A 117 -3.19 11.29 15.38
CA THR A 117 -3.39 12.53 16.13
C THR A 117 -4.28 12.36 17.36
N ILE A 118 -5.08 11.28 17.42
CA ILE A 118 -6.07 11.02 18.47
C ILE A 118 -5.86 9.69 19.19
N THR A 119 -4.95 8.85 18.70
CA THR A 119 -4.63 7.56 19.34
C THR A 119 -3.78 7.72 20.60
N GLU A 120 -3.74 6.66 21.39
CA GLU A 120 -2.88 6.51 22.55
C GLU A 120 -1.42 6.81 22.16
N GLN A 121 -0.82 7.78 22.85
CA GLN A 121 0.54 8.19 22.57
C GLN A 121 1.51 7.18 23.16
N THR A 122 2.20 6.45 22.28
CA THR A 122 3.22 5.47 22.65
C THR A 122 4.59 5.88 22.11
N SER A 123 5.67 5.33 22.67
CA SER A 123 7.02 5.58 22.20
C SER A 123 7.29 5.10 20.77
N ILE A 124 6.44 4.22 20.23
CA ILE A 124 6.57 3.65 18.88
C ILE A 124 5.64 4.31 17.86
N LEU A 125 4.75 5.22 18.28
CA LEU A 125 3.74 5.80 17.41
C LEU A 125 4.35 6.49 16.19
N ASN A 126 5.36 7.33 16.39
CA ASN A 126 6.01 8.02 15.27
C ASN A 126 6.73 7.05 14.32
N ALA A 127 7.29 5.95 14.84
CA ALA A 127 7.89 4.91 14.00
C ALA A 127 6.81 4.27 13.11
N GLN A 128 5.65 3.92 13.68
CA GLN A 128 4.51 3.38 12.95
C GLN A 128 3.94 4.36 11.90
N VAL A 129 3.87 5.65 12.22
CA VAL A 129 3.50 6.70 11.24
C VAL A 129 4.55 6.81 10.13
N GLY A 130 5.83 6.67 10.48
CA GLY A 130 6.94 6.62 9.52
C GLY A 130 6.83 5.44 8.56
N GLU A 131 6.50 4.24 9.07
CA GLU A 131 6.21 3.07 8.24
C GLU A 131 5.06 3.35 7.26
N ALA A 132 3.95 3.93 7.73
CA ALA A 132 2.80 4.25 6.87
C ALA A 132 3.16 5.29 5.79
N ARG A 133 3.89 6.35 6.14
CA ARG A 133 4.34 7.38 5.19
C ARG A 133 5.31 6.83 4.14
N PHE A 134 6.21 5.93 4.50
CA PHE A 134 7.04 5.22 3.52
C PHE A 134 6.19 4.49 2.47
N LEU A 135 5.11 3.81 2.90
CA LEU A 135 4.22 3.11 1.97
C LEU A 135 3.46 4.07 1.04
N ARG A 136 3.04 5.23 1.55
CA ARG A 136 2.43 6.30 0.73
C ARG A 136 3.43 6.88 -0.27
N ALA A 137 4.68 7.10 0.14
CA ALA A 137 5.75 7.53 -0.74
C ALA A 137 6.01 6.51 -1.85
N GLN A 138 6.05 5.21 -1.54
CA GLN A 138 6.17 4.13 -2.54
C GLN A 138 5.01 4.17 -3.56
N ALA A 139 3.77 4.34 -3.10
CA ALA A 139 2.60 4.43 -3.98
C ALA A 139 2.69 5.65 -4.90
N TYR A 140 3.03 6.82 -4.36
CA TYR A 140 3.22 8.03 -5.18
C TYR A 140 4.38 7.91 -6.14
N PHE A 141 5.45 7.20 -5.78
CA PHE A 141 6.59 6.99 -6.66
C PHE A 141 6.20 6.15 -7.88
N LEU A 142 5.45 5.05 -7.68
CA LEU A 142 4.89 4.27 -8.80
C LEU A 142 3.95 5.13 -9.69
N LEU A 143 3.10 5.96 -9.06
CA LEU A 143 2.20 6.83 -9.79
C LEU A 143 2.95 7.87 -10.62
N VAL A 144 3.95 8.56 -10.06
CA VAL A 144 4.65 9.64 -10.79
C VAL A 144 5.50 9.08 -11.94
N GLN A 145 6.10 7.90 -11.77
CA GLN A 145 6.85 7.22 -12.82
C GLN A 145 5.96 6.79 -13.99
N THR A 146 4.69 6.46 -13.72
CA THR A 146 3.76 5.93 -14.73
C THR A 146 2.91 7.03 -15.39
N TYR A 147 2.45 8.01 -14.61
CA TYR A 147 1.44 9.00 -15.05
C TYR A 147 1.96 10.45 -15.03
N GLY A 148 3.20 10.68 -14.57
CA GLY A 148 3.70 12.02 -14.28
C GLY A 148 2.92 12.66 -13.13
N GLY A 149 2.48 13.91 -13.31
CA GLY A 149 1.65 14.58 -12.31
C GLY A 149 0.36 13.81 -11.98
N VAL A 150 0.03 13.67 -10.70
CA VAL A 150 -1.20 13.04 -10.20
C VAL A 150 -1.72 13.84 -8.99
N PRO A 151 -3.01 13.79 -8.63
CA PRO A 151 -3.50 14.45 -7.42
C PRO A 151 -2.76 14.03 -6.14
N VAL A 152 -2.23 15.01 -5.42
CA VAL A 152 -1.68 14.82 -4.07
C VAL A 152 -2.81 14.97 -3.05
N VAL A 153 -3.06 13.91 -2.29
CA VAL A 153 -4.16 13.80 -1.34
C VAL A 153 -3.56 13.45 0.01
N ASN A 154 -3.59 14.40 0.93
CA ASN A 154 -2.97 14.24 2.26
C ASN A 154 -3.98 14.02 3.39
N ASP A 155 -5.24 14.30 3.12
CA ASP A 155 -6.32 14.19 4.10
C ASP A 155 -7.01 12.84 4.02
N TYR A 156 -7.51 12.39 5.17
CA TYR A 156 -8.41 11.25 5.23
C TYR A 156 -9.79 11.67 4.70
N ILE A 157 -10.20 11.08 3.58
CA ILE A 157 -11.50 11.34 2.98
C ILE A 157 -12.56 10.38 3.57
N SER A 158 -13.49 10.91 4.37
CA SER A 158 -14.58 10.13 4.97
C SER A 158 -15.91 10.20 4.19
N THR A 159 -16.02 11.12 3.24
CA THR A 159 -17.19 11.32 2.38
C THR A 159 -16.78 11.33 0.91
N PRO A 160 -17.65 10.91 -0.04
CA PRO A 160 -17.29 10.88 -1.45
C PRO A 160 -16.87 12.26 -1.99
N ILE A 161 -15.69 12.30 -2.61
CA ILE A 161 -15.20 13.45 -3.38
C ILE A 161 -15.16 13.04 -4.85
N LEU A 162 -15.82 13.82 -5.71
CA LEU A 162 -16.01 13.47 -7.13
C LEU A 162 -15.02 14.17 -8.07
N SER A 163 -14.15 15.03 -7.54
CA SER A 163 -13.18 15.78 -8.35
C SER A 163 -11.91 16.03 -7.57
N PHE A 164 -10.78 15.89 -8.26
CA PHE A 164 -9.46 16.17 -7.73
C PHE A 164 -8.70 17.05 -8.72
N THR A 165 -7.92 17.99 -8.19
CA THR A 165 -7.00 18.78 -9.02
C THR A 165 -5.73 17.96 -9.24
N ARG A 166 -5.29 17.85 -10.48
CA ARG A 166 -4.02 17.20 -10.83
C ARG A 166 -2.86 18.10 -10.40
N ASN A 167 -1.96 17.57 -9.58
CA ASN A 167 -0.71 18.24 -9.24
C ASN A 167 0.36 17.97 -10.30
N SER A 168 1.41 18.80 -10.32
CA SER A 168 2.58 18.58 -11.17
C SER A 168 3.41 17.38 -10.67
N ALA A 169 4.26 16.81 -11.52
CA ALA A 169 5.19 15.76 -11.09
C ALA A 169 6.13 16.27 -9.98
N GLU A 170 6.59 17.53 -10.06
CA GLU A 170 7.44 18.16 -9.04
C GLU A 170 6.76 18.22 -7.66
N GLU A 171 5.47 18.56 -7.62
CA GLU A 171 4.68 18.56 -6.39
C GLU A 171 4.53 17.14 -5.80
N VAL A 172 4.35 16.12 -6.66
CA VAL A 172 4.32 14.72 -6.23
C VAL A 172 5.69 14.28 -5.66
N TYR A 173 6.80 14.62 -6.31
CA TYR A 173 8.14 14.37 -5.77
C TYR A 173 8.38 15.07 -4.43
N THR A 174 7.85 16.28 -4.25
CA THR A 174 7.91 17.01 -2.98
C THR A 174 7.17 16.26 -1.88
N GLN A 175 5.98 15.71 -2.17
CA GLN A 175 5.23 14.86 -1.25
C GLN A 175 6.01 13.58 -0.88
N ILE A 176 6.56 12.88 -1.89
CA ILE A 176 7.33 11.64 -1.71
C ILE A 176 8.51 11.89 -0.76
N ILE A 177 9.31 12.93 -1.03
CA ILE A 177 10.50 13.23 -0.22
C ILE A 177 10.11 13.63 1.20
N GLY A 178 9.06 14.44 1.38
CA GLY A 178 8.60 14.81 2.72
C GLY A 178 8.13 13.61 3.56
N ASP A 179 7.48 12.63 2.93
CA ASP A 179 7.09 11.38 3.59
C ASP A 179 8.31 10.52 3.96
N LEU A 180 9.29 10.42 3.06
CA LEU A 180 10.51 9.64 3.29
C LEU A 180 11.44 10.27 4.31
N ASP A 181 11.58 11.60 4.34
CA ASP A 181 12.36 12.30 5.36
C ASP A 181 11.75 12.09 6.75
N PHE A 182 10.42 12.17 6.87
CA PHE A 182 9.74 11.85 8.11
C PHE A 182 9.95 10.38 8.49
N ALA A 183 9.82 9.45 7.53
CA ALA A 183 10.05 8.04 7.78
C ALA A 183 11.48 7.79 8.28
N LEU A 184 12.50 8.33 7.60
CA LEU A 184 13.91 8.15 7.93
C LEU A 184 14.26 8.63 9.35
N ALA A 185 13.63 9.73 9.78
CA ALA A 185 13.80 10.28 11.11
C ALA A 185 13.21 9.37 12.21
N ASN A 186 12.16 8.61 11.93
CA ASN A 186 11.34 7.96 12.95
C ASN A 186 11.37 6.42 12.93
N VAL A 187 11.57 5.77 11.79
CA VAL A 187 11.58 4.30 11.73
C VAL A 187 12.80 3.70 12.41
N GLY A 188 12.67 2.45 12.85
CA GLY A 188 13.72 1.71 13.53
C GLY A 188 14.88 1.28 12.62
N THR A 189 15.94 0.77 13.25
CA THR A 189 17.13 0.20 12.58
C THR A 189 17.16 -1.33 12.62
N ALA A 190 16.13 -1.98 13.18
CA ALA A 190 16.04 -3.44 13.23
C ALA A 190 16.16 -4.03 11.83
N ALA A 191 16.94 -5.10 11.70
CA ALA A 191 17.16 -5.77 10.42
C ALA A 191 15.81 -6.27 9.86
N TYR A 192 15.60 -6.05 8.56
CA TYR A 192 14.35 -6.44 7.89
C TYR A 192 14.07 -7.94 8.07
N SER A 193 15.11 -8.77 8.03
CA SER A 193 15.04 -10.22 8.27
C SER A 193 14.44 -10.62 9.62
N SER A 194 14.53 -9.75 10.63
CA SER A 194 14.00 -10.01 11.96
C SER A 194 12.61 -9.43 12.19
N ALA A 195 12.31 -8.29 11.54
CA ALA A 195 11.13 -7.49 11.84
C ALA A 195 10.05 -7.55 10.76
N GLY A 196 10.42 -7.79 9.49
CA GLY A 196 9.51 -7.74 8.33
C GLY A 196 8.89 -6.37 8.07
N LYS A 197 9.46 -5.29 8.63
CA LYS A 197 8.92 -3.92 8.62
C LYS A 197 9.89 -2.92 8.01
N VAL A 198 9.35 -1.81 7.52
CA VAL A 198 10.13 -0.67 7.05
C VAL A 198 11.09 -0.22 8.15
N ASN A 199 12.35 -0.11 7.77
CA ASN A 199 13.45 0.35 8.62
C ASN A 199 14.25 1.42 7.87
N LYS A 200 15.27 2.01 8.51
CA LYS A 200 16.08 3.05 7.88
C LYS A 200 16.75 2.60 6.58
N ARG A 201 17.11 1.32 6.46
CA ARG A 201 17.71 0.77 5.24
C ARG A 201 16.73 0.84 4.06
N ALA A 202 15.48 0.43 4.27
CA ALA A 202 14.43 0.52 3.26
C ALA A 202 14.13 1.97 2.86
N VAL A 203 14.07 2.89 3.84
CA VAL A 203 13.85 4.32 3.53
C VAL A 203 14.98 4.92 2.72
N ASN A 204 16.24 4.62 3.08
CA ASN A 204 17.42 5.05 2.32
C ASN A 204 17.42 4.49 0.89
N ASP A 205 17.08 3.21 0.70
CA ASP A 205 16.96 2.60 -0.65
C ASP A 205 15.94 3.34 -1.52
N LEU A 206 14.75 3.62 -0.97
CA LEU A 206 13.72 4.33 -1.71
C LEU A 206 14.10 5.80 -1.97
N LEU A 207 14.70 6.50 -1.02
CA LEU A 207 15.25 7.85 -1.24
C LEU A 207 16.29 7.85 -2.35
N ALA A 208 17.19 6.86 -2.39
CA ALA A 208 18.19 6.74 -3.44
C ALA A 208 17.53 6.65 -4.82
N LYS A 209 16.52 5.79 -4.98
CA LYS A 209 15.75 5.64 -6.22
C LYS A 209 15.01 6.92 -6.58
N VAL A 210 14.32 7.55 -5.63
CA VAL A 210 13.56 8.79 -5.85
C VAL A 210 14.47 9.91 -6.33
N TYR A 211 15.60 10.14 -5.67
CA TYR A 211 16.56 11.16 -6.08
C TYR A 211 17.22 10.84 -7.42
N LEU A 212 17.55 9.56 -7.68
CA LEU A 212 18.10 9.14 -8.96
C LEU A 212 17.13 9.44 -10.11
N THR A 213 15.86 9.04 -9.96
CA THR A 213 14.84 9.27 -10.99
C THR A 213 14.54 10.76 -11.16
N ARG A 214 14.40 11.53 -10.06
CA ARG A 214 14.17 12.97 -10.15
C ARG A 214 15.32 13.71 -10.83
N GLY A 215 16.56 13.25 -10.68
CA GLY A 215 17.73 13.86 -11.31
C GLY A 215 17.66 13.89 -12.85
N TYR A 216 16.85 13.03 -13.47
CA TYR A 216 16.61 13.02 -14.92
C TYR A 216 15.43 13.90 -15.36
N GLU A 217 14.62 14.39 -14.43
CA GLU A 217 13.48 15.24 -14.73
C GLU A 217 13.92 16.68 -15.03
N THR A 218 13.09 17.42 -15.78
CA THR A 218 13.38 18.83 -16.12
C THR A 218 13.40 19.75 -14.90
N PHE A 219 12.78 19.33 -13.80
CA PHE A 219 12.77 20.00 -12.49
C PHE A 219 13.74 19.34 -11.47
N GLY A 220 14.59 18.41 -11.93
CA GLY A 220 15.65 17.83 -11.12
C GLY A 220 16.62 18.88 -10.59
N LYS A 221 17.24 18.60 -9.44
CA LYS A 221 18.22 19.50 -8.80
C LYS A 221 19.64 19.00 -9.05
N ALA A 222 20.59 19.94 -9.13
CA ALA A 222 21.99 19.62 -9.39
C ALA A 222 22.61 18.64 -8.37
N ASP A 223 22.10 18.62 -7.14
CA ASP A 223 22.56 17.73 -6.06
C ASP A 223 21.83 16.38 -5.99
N ASP A 224 20.85 16.12 -6.87
CA ASP A 224 20.03 14.90 -6.83
C ASP A 224 20.84 13.62 -7.01
N PHE A 225 21.75 13.58 -7.99
CA PHE A 225 22.61 12.41 -8.19
C PHE A 225 23.57 12.19 -7.01
N THR A 226 24.03 13.26 -6.38
CA THR A 226 24.89 13.16 -5.18
C THR A 226 24.10 12.63 -3.98
N LYS A 227 22.87 13.10 -3.79
CA LYS A 227 21.94 12.57 -2.77
C LYS A 227 21.60 11.11 -3.04
N ALA A 228 21.29 10.75 -4.28
CA ALA A 228 21.00 9.38 -4.67
C ALA A 228 22.15 8.43 -4.28
N ALA A 229 23.39 8.80 -4.63
CA ALA A 229 24.58 8.04 -4.25
C ALA A 229 24.73 7.94 -2.72
N SER A 230 24.57 9.06 -2.00
CA SER A 230 24.69 9.07 -0.54
C SER A 230 23.64 8.21 0.16
N TYR A 231 22.40 8.21 -0.30
CA TYR A 231 21.35 7.36 0.26
C TYR A 231 21.57 5.89 -0.12
N ALA A 232 22.07 5.60 -1.32
CA ALA A 232 22.46 4.25 -1.72
C ALA A 232 23.58 3.70 -0.82
N ASP A 233 24.64 4.48 -0.57
CA ASP A 233 25.72 4.11 0.34
C ASP A 233 25.19 3.85 1.76
N ALA A 234 24.24 4.66 2.23
CA ALA A 234 23.60 4.47 3.53
C ALA A 234 22.67 3.23 3.58
N ALA A 235 22.08 2.83 2.46
CA ALA A 235 21.29 1.59 2.34
C ALA A 235 22.18 0.34 2.23
N ILE A 236 23.34 0.46 1.58
CA ILE A 236 24.35 -0.59 1.51
C ILE A 236 24.96 -0.80 2.89
N ALA A 237 25.39 0.27 3.56
CA ALA A 237 25.97 0.24 4.90
C ALA A 237 27.05 -0.85 5.12
N GLY A 238 27.81 -1.16 4.07
CA GLY A 238 28.84 -2.20 4.07
C GLY A 238 28.31 -3.65 4.05
N GLN A 239 27.01 -3.87 3.84
CA GLN A 239 26.45 -5.22 3.68
C GLN A 239 26.90 -5.85 2.37
N THR A 240 27.34 -7.11 2.46
CA THR A 240 27.79 -7.91 1.31
C THR A 240 26.66 -8.82 0.81
N LEU A 241 26.71 -9.16 -0.47
CA LEU A 241 25.91 -10.26 -1.03
C LEU A 241 26.59 -11.58 -0.65
N ALA A 242 25.93 -12.39 0.17
CA ALA A 242 26.44 -13.63 0.75
C ALA A 242 25.60 -14.87 0.38
N ILE A 243 24.42 -14.67 -0.23
CA ILE A 243 23.48 -15.72 -0.59
C ILE A 243 23.67 -16.02 -2.08
N ALA A 244 23.83 -17.30 -2.42
CA ALA A 244 23.88 -17.71 -3.81
C ALA A 244 22.57 -17.34 -4.53
N PHE A 245 22.67 -16.84 -5.75
CA PHE A 245 21.53 -16.31 -6.50
C PHE A 245 20.37 -17.33 -6.64
N ASP A 246 20.69 -18.62 -6.84
CA ASP A 246 19.72 -19.71 -6.95
C ASP A 246 19.01 -20.03 -5.62
N GLN A 247 19.51 -19.53 -4.49
CA GLN A 247 18.89 -19.65 -3.17
C GLN A 247 18.14 -18.38 -2.75
N LEU A 248 18.51 -17.22 -3.31
CA LEU A 248 18.01 -15.91 -2.88
C LEU A 248 16.49 -15.78 -2.97
N PHE A 249 15.90 -16.36 -4.03
CA PHE A 249 14.46 -16.29 -4.31
C PHE A 249 13.71 -17.59 -4.02
N LYS A 250 14.34 -18.54 -3.32
CA LYS A 250 13.68 -19.81 -2.98
C LYS A 250 12.63 -19.60 -1.89
N PRO A 251 11.42 -20.16 -2.04
CA PRO A 251 10.43 -20.17 -0.97
C PRO A 251 11.01 -20.73 0.34
N GLY A 252 10.81 -20.01 1.45
CA GLY A 252 11.39 -20.37 2.74
C GLY A 252 12.76 -19.75 3.03
N ASN A 253 13.38 -19.09 2.04
CA ASN A 253 14.51 -18.17 2.23
C ASN A 253 14.07 -16.70 2.11
N ASP A 254 12.79 -16.45 2.31
CA ASP A 254 12.19 -15.12 2.41
C ASP A 254 12.74 -14.37 3.63
N LEU A 255 12.67 -13.03 3.64
CA LEU A 255 13.18 -12.20 4.74
C LEU A 255 14.66 -12.47 5.07
N ASN A 256 15.49 -12.67 4.05
CA ASN A 256 16.92 -12.88 4.25
C ASN A 256 17.69 -11.56 4.46
N ALA A 257 18.99 -11.65 4.76
CA ALA A 257 19.83 -10.49 5.05
C ALA A 257 20.01 -9.52 3.85
N GLU A 258 19.91 -10.03 2.62
CA GLU A 258 19.99 -9.22 1.40
C GLU A 258 18.67 -8.51 1.08
N THR A 259 17.55 -8.96 1.66
CA THR A 259 16.25 -8.33 1.46
C THR A 259 16.18 -6.97 2.16
N ILE A 260 16.02 -5.90 1.37
CA ILE A 260 15.83 -4.54 1.87
C ILE A 260 14.37 -4.35 2.32
N PHE A 261 13.43 -4.70 1.44
CA PHE A 261 12.00 -4.64 1.67
C PHE A 261 11.29 -5.60 0.71
N SER A 262 10.19 -6.21 1.13
CA SER A 262 9.42 -7.13 0.30
C SER A 262 7.95 -7.19 0.71
N VAL A 263 7.08 -7.54 -0.23
CA VAL A 263 5.65 -7.78 0.04
C VAL A 263 5.48 -9.20 0.54
N GLN A 264 4.97 -9.34 1.75
CA GLN A 264 4.88 -10.64 2.42
C GLN A 264 3.56 -11.35 2.08
N TYR A 265 3.67 -12.62 1.70
CA TYR A 265 2.55 -13.52 1.48
C TYR A 265 2.70 -14.73 2.41
N ASP A 266 1.69 -14.95 3.24
CA ASP A 266 1.62 -16.11 4.13
C ASP A 266 0.29 -16.85 3.94
N LYS A 267 0.31 -18.17 4.08
CA LYS A 267 -0.89 -19.02 3.92
C LYS A 267 -2.03 -18.60 4.84
N ALA A 268 -1.75 -18.18 6.08
CA ALA A 268 -2.78 -17.70 6.99
C ALA A 268 -3.40 -16.38 6.50
N SER A 269 -2.60 -15.52 5.87
CA SER A 269 -3.04 -14.22 5.34
C SER A 269 -3.90 -14.29 4.08
N THR A 270 -4.00 -15.47 3.45
CA THR A 270 -4.79 -15.71 2.22
C THR A 270 -5.84 -16.80 2.40
N SER A 271 -6.06 -17.25 3.64
CA SER A 271 -6.87 -18.43 3.97
C SER A 271 -8.33 -18.34 3.55
N THR A 272 -8.88 -17.13 3.45
CA THR A 272 -10.27 -16.88 3.05
C THR A 272 -10.53 -17.09 1.57
N ASP A 273 -9.52 -16.89 0.73
CA ASP A 273 -9.56 -17.16 -0.71
C ASP A 273 -8.12 -17.39 -1.23
N PRO A 274 -7.58 -18.62 -1.05
CA PRO A 274 -6.19 -18.91 -1.35
C PRO A 274 -5.88 -18.92 -2.86
N THR A 275 -6.89 -18.92 -3.73
CA THR A 275 -6.71 -18.88 -5.18
C THR A 275 -6.66 -17.46 -5.73
N LYS A 276 -7.18 -16.46 -5.00
CA LYS A 276 -7.18 -15.05 -5.44
C LYS A 276 -6.30 -14.12 -4.61
N LEU A 277 -6.08 -14.43 -3.34
CA LEU A 277 -5.35 -13.54 -2.40
C LEU A 277 -3.84 -13.84 -2.32
N GLY A 278 -3.39 -14.89 -3.02
CA GLY A 278 -1.99 -15.24 -3.17
C GLY A 278 -1.22 -14.28 -4.09
N ASN A 279 0.06 -14.58 -4.27
CA ASN A 279 0.89 -13.89 -5.26
C ASN A 279 0.74 -14.58 -6.62
N ASN A 280 0.47 -13.83 -7.68
CA ASN A 280 0.26 -14.39 -9.02
C ASN A 280 1.50 -14.31 -9.94
N GLN A 281 2.68 -13.93 -9.43
CA GLN A 281 3.88 -13.77 -10.27
C GLN A 281 4.26 -15.05 -11.02
N PHE A 282 4.05 -16.23 -10.43
CA PHE A 282 4.30 -17.51 -11.10
C PHE A 282 3.47 -17.72 -12.37
N TYR A 283 2.31 -17.07 -12.50
CA TYR A 283 1.50 -17.17 -13.72
C TYR A 283 2.08 -16.38 -14.89
N TYR A 284 2.82 -15.30 -14.60
CA TYR A 284 3.34 -14.38 -15.61
C TYR A 284 4.82 -14.61 -15.88
N PHE A 285 5.58 -15.00 -14.87
CA PHE A 285 7.00 -15.27 -14.98
C PHE A 285 7.23 -16.76 -14.76
N SER A 286 8.04 -17.38 -15.63
CA SER A 286 8.49 -18.75 -15.43
C SER A 286 9.07 -18.87 -14.02
N SER A 287 8.75 -19.96 -13.31
CA SER A 287 9.29 -20.14 -11.97
C SER A 287 10.82 -20.06 -12.01
N TYR A 288 11.40 -19.36 -11.03
CA TYR A 288 12.85 -19.36 -10.79
C TYR A 288 13.43 -20.78 -10.60
N LEU A 289 12.57 -21.76 -10.34
CA LEU A 289 12.90 -23.17 -10.15
C LEU A 289 12.79 -23.99 -11.44
N GLY A 290 12.39 -23.41 -12.57
CA GLY A 290 12.00 -24.12 -13.81
C GLY A 290 10.51 -24.46 -13.87
N GLY A 291 10.04 -25.03 -14.97
CA GLY A 291 8.64 -25.45 -15.11
C GLY A 291 8.34 -26.77 -14.39
N ALA A 292 7.26 -27.43 -14.80
CA ALA A 292 6.86 -28.74 -14.28
C ALA A 292 7.98 -29.80 -14.36
N GLU A 293 8.85 -29.64 -15.34
CA GLU A 293 9.97 -30.52 -15.66
C GLU A 293 11.07 -30.56 -14.59
N THR A 294 11.15 -29.57 -13.70
CA THR A 294 12.17 -29.50 -12.64
C THR A 294 11.63 -29.86 -11.25
N GLY A 295 10.36 -30.28 -11.15
CA GLY A 295 9.73 -30.59 -9.86
C GLY A 295 9.37 -29.35 -9.03
N ALA A 296 9.43 -28.15 -9.62
CA ALA A 296 8.78 -26.98 -9.05
C ALA A 296 7.28 -27.30 -8.87
N PRO A 297 6.66 -26.96 -7.72
CA PRO A 297 5.27 -27.30 -7.47
C PRO A 297 4.37 -26.59 -8.49
N LEU A 298 4.07 -27.27 -9.59
CA LEU A 298 2.82 -27.08 -10.30
C LEU A 298 1.73 -27.20 -9.25
N ARG A 299 1.00 -26.12 -8.97
CA ARG A 299 -0.45 -26.15 -8.75
C ARG A 299 -0.94 -24.76 -8.34
N SER A 300 -1.13 -23.91 -9.35
CA SER A 300 -2.43 -23.26 -9.43
C SER A 300 -3.47 -24.35 -9.63
N TYR A 301 -4.20 -24.73 -8.59
CA TYR A 301 -5.43 -25.48 -8.80
C TYR A 301 -6.44 -24.51 -9.44
N ASN A 302 -6.63 -24.64 -10.75
CA ASN A 302 -7.93 -24.34 -11.33
C ASN A 302 -8.84 -25.49 -10.90
N LEU A 303 -9.68 -25.25 -9.90
CA LEU A 303 -10.97 -25.92 -9.77
C LEU A 303 -12.03 -24.87 -10.08
#